data_AF-A0A0R3CVA3-F1
#
_entry.id   AF-A0A0R3CVA3-F1
#
_cell.length_a   1.000
_cell.length_b   1.000
_cell.length_c   1.000
_cell.angle_alpha   90.00
_cell.angle_beta   90.00
_cell.angle_gamma   90.00
#
_symmetry.space_group_name_H-M   'P 1'
#
loop_
_entity.id
_entity.type
_entity.pdbx_description
1 polymer ?
#
loop_
_entity_poly.entity_id
_entity_poly.type
_entity_poly.pdbx_seq_one_letter_code
_entity_poly.pdbx_strand_id
1 'polypeptide(L)'
;MSEFQVSGTNKAALFTLKIHRGDGMALIAMDWKTAKPPLDFVGFAIEYKEPKGTDFFPLNNRIAFPNPDGSVNPKKLSTLQSPIQKFRWVHFPRNANLDGEFIYRVKPVFMNDEDGLSYGEPQQAAIQLRRETYPGQLNVTFTRGFVSSQAFVERYEKEGSFNTLIPGKAKDGLKFKPTHPRAKEALAWMGFEAREAILESLDQAIEAKAQVRVVAYDLSEPEFVKRLEKIGRRLRIIIDDSKEHKPTAAAETQAAKRLTKSAGAGNVKRQHMGSLQHNKMIVVDGNKVQKVVCGSTNFSWRGFYVQSNNAVILEGKSAVGLFKQAFDSYWNDEDNFGDAPSAAKWANLGLSSINARVTFSPHSSSNAVLEQIANDVGDNTKSSLLYSLAFLYQTPGVIQDAIKKVSKQSNIFVYGISDKKVGGLALQKPDGNVSPVYPAALEKNLPAPFSKEPKGGGGNRMHHKFMVIDFDKPSARVYFGSYNFSIPADRKNGENLVVVRDRRIAVSYMIEALRIFDHYHFRVAQLEAKKKRTKLQLKKPPRRKGEKPWWEDDYKDARKIRDRELFS
;
A
#
# COMPACT_ATOMS: atom_id res chain seq x y z
N MET A 1 -7.16 -15.01 -20.42
CA MET A 1 -7.84 -14.89 -19.10
C MET A 1 -7.42 -13.56 -18.50
N SER A 2 -8.34 -12.76 -17.95
CA SER A 2 -7.99 -11.47 -17.35
C SER A 2 -7.16 -11.69 -16.09
N GLU A 3 -5.82 -11.64 -16.22
CA GLU A 3 -4.84 -11.99 -15.19
C GLU A 3 -4.93 -11.17 -13.88
N PHE A 4 -5.83 -10.18 -13.81
CA PHE A 4 -6.00 -9.31 -12.65
C PHE A 4 -7.38 -9.40 -11.98
N GLN A 5 -8.35 -10.08 -12.58
CA GLN A 5 -9.70 -10.23 -12.02
C GLN A 5 -10.37 -11.49 -12.57
N VAL A 6 -11.05 -12.23 -11.69
CA VAL A 6 -11.85 -13.41 -12.03
C VAL A 6 -13.22 -13.36 -11.36
N SER A 7 -14.20 -14.07 -11.90
CA SER A 7 -15.55 -14.16 -11.31
C SER A 7 -15.94 -15.62 -11.07
N GLY A 8 -16.70 -15.86 -10.00
CA GLY A 8 -17.32 -17.16 -9.76
C GLY A 8 -18.41 -17.43 -10.81
N THR A 9 -18.52 -18.69 -11.23
CA THR A 9 -19.39 -19.09 -12.34
C THR A 9 -20.59 -19.92 -11.90
N ASN A 10 -20.75 -20.18 -10.60
CA ASN A 10 -21.83 -21.01 -10.09
C ASN A 10 -23.18 -20.27 -10.23
N LYS A 11 -24.06 -20.81 -11.08
CA LYS A 11 -25.39 -20.25 -11.31
C LYS A 11 -26.33 -20.48 -10.13
N ALA A 12 -26.18 -21.60 -9.41
CA ALA A 12 -27.03 -21.97 -8.28
C ALA A 12 -26.76 -21.15 -7.01
N ALA A 13 -25.55 -20.58 -6.86
CA ALA A 13 -25.24 -19.69 -5.74
C ALA A 13 -26.09 -18.41 -5.81
N LEU A 14 -26.60 -17.95 -4.65
CA LEU A 14 -27.50 -16.78 -4.54
C LEU A 14 -26.80 -15.41 -4.71
N PHE A 15 -25.48 -15.42 -4.87
CA PHE A 15 -24.63 -14.24 -4.89
C PHE A 15 -23.58 -14.36 -6.01
N THR A 16 -23.04 -13.23 -6.47
CA THR A 16 -21.89 -13.13 -7.35
C THR A 16 -20.59 -13.14 -6.54
N LEU A 17 -19.51 -13.62 -7.13
CA LEU A 17 -18.17 -13.54 -6.55
C LEU A 17 -17.26 -12.91 -7.59
N LYS A 18 -16.51 -11.90 -7.19
CA LYS A 18 -15.44 -11.29 -7.98
C LYS A 18 -14.18 -11.25 -7.13
N ILE A 19 -13.06 -11.70 -7.70
CA ILE A 19 -11.77 -11.69 -7.04
C ILE A 19 -10.83 -10.84 -7.87
N HIS A 20 -10.18 -9.88 -7.23
CA HIS A 20 -9.18 -9.01 -7.85
C HIS A 20 -7.79 -9.36 -7.31
N ARG A 21 -6.82 -9.42 -8.21
CA ARG A 21 -5.41 -9.68 -7.91
C ARG A 21 -4.76 -8.40 -7.40
N GLY A 22 -4.24 -8.44 -6.18
CA GLY A 22 -3.20 -7.52 -5.70
C GLY A 22 -1.85 -8.24 -5.64
N ASP A 23 -0.76 -7.49 -5.55
CA ASP A 23 0.58 -8.09 -5.45
C ASP A 23 0.76 -8.63 -4.01
N GLY A 24 0.66 -9.96 -3.87
CA GLY A 24 0.65 -10.67 -2.60
C GLY A 24 -0.67 -10.58 -1.79
N MET A 25 -1.76 -10.16 -2.43
CA MET A 25 -3.07 -9.91 -1.81
C MET A 25 -4.23 -10.28 -2.73
N ALA A 26 -5.40 -10.60 -2.18
CA ALA A 26 -6.63 -10.76 -2.96
C ALA A 26 -7.75 -9.92 -2.37
N LEU A 27 -8.44 -9.12 -3.20
CA LEU A 27 -9.73 -8.56 -2.82
C LEU A 27 -10.83 -9.52 -3.27
N ILE A 28 -11.60 -9.99 -2.30
CA ILE A 28 -12.72 -10.90 -2.49
C ILE A 28 -13.99 -10.08 -2.31
N ALA A 29 -14.78 -9.94 -3.37
CA ALA A 29 -16.00 -9.13 -3.38
C ALA A 29 -17.21 -9.99 -3.75
N MET A 30 -18.33 -9.72 -3.09
CA MET A 30 -19.57 -10.47 -3.19
C MET A 30 -20.73 -9.48 -3.39
N ASP A 31 -21.74 -9.87 -4.17
CA ASP A 31 -23.03 -9.16 -4.18
C ASP A 31 -24.19 -10.13 -4.35
N TRP A 32 -25.32 -9.85 -3.70
CA TRP A 32 -26.50 -10.70 -3.79
C TRP A 32 -27.15 -10.55 -5.16
N LYS A 33 -27.53 -11.66 -5.80
CA LYS A 33 -28.10 -11.63 -7.17
C LYS A 33 -29.52 -11.03 -7.20
N THR A 34 -30.25 -11.14 -6.11
CA THR A 34 -31.57 -10.52 -5.97
C THR A 34 -31.47 -9.18 -5.23
N ALA A 35 -32.56 -8.42 -5.21
CA ALA A 35 -32.56 -7.07 -4.65
C ALA A 35 -32.09 -7.00 -3.18
N LYS A 36 -32.31 -8.04 -2.35
CA LYS A 36 -31.86 -8.12 -0.94
C LYS A 36 -31.64 -9.58 -0.49
N PRO A 37 -30.69 -9.85 0.43
CA PRO A 37 -30.56 -11.14 1.10
C PRO A 37 -31.78 -11.46 2.00
N PRO A 38 -32.01 -12.73 2.35
CA PRO A 38 -33.01 -13.08 3.35
C PRO A 38 -32.57 -12.63 4.76
N LEU A 39 -33.52 -12.54 5.70
CA LEU A 39 -33.28 -11.99 7.04
C LEU A 39 -32.35 -12.86 7.89
N ASP A 40 -32.35 -14.17 7.65
CA ASP A 40 -31.52 -15.18 8.30
C ASP A 40 -30.07 -15.20 7.79
N PHE A 41 -29.75 -14.45 6.73
CA PHE A 41 -28.39 -14.31 6.22
C PHE A 41 -27.48 -13.54 7.19
N VAL A 42 -26.47 -14.23 7.74
CA VAL A 42 -25.58 -13.69 8.79
C VAL A 42 -24.15 -13.40 8.35
N GLY A 43 -23.83 -13.57 7.06
CA GLY A 43 -22.56 -13.16 6.46
C GLY A 43 -21.94 -14.23 5.57
N PHE A 44 -20.68 -14.02 5.18
CA PHE A 44 -19.97 -14.92 4.29
C PHE A 44 -18.87 -15.71 5.02
N ALA A 45 -18.86 -17.02 4.83
CA ALA A 45 -17.70 -17.85 5.13
C ALA A 45 -16.75 -17.81 3.93
N ILE A 46 -15.46 -17.58 4.19
CA ILE A 46 -14.43 -17.46 3.15
C ILE A 46 -13.34 -18.48 3.46
N GLU A 47 -13.03 -19.31 2.49
CA GLU A 47 -11.97 -20.31 2.52
C GLU A 47 -11.04 -20.09 1.31
N TYR A 48 -9.78 -20.50 1.43
CA TYR A 48 -8.84 -20.50 0.31
C TYR A 48 -8.01 -21.78 0.29
N LYS A 49 -7.59 -22.19 -0.91
CA LYS A 49 -6.66 -23.28 -1.15
C LYS A 49 -5.43 -22.73 -1.86
N GLU A 50 -4.26 -23.05 -1.33
CA GLU A 50 -2.98 -22.63 -1.91
C GLU A 50 -2.68 -23.40 -3.22
N PRO A 51 -1.82 -22.86 -4.10
CA PRO A 51 -1.38 -23.58 -5.29
C PRO A 51 -0.83 -24.96 -4.94
N LYS A 52 -1.26 -25.99 -5.68
CA LYS A 52 -0.90 -27.41 -5.45
C LYS A 52 -1.32 -27.97 -4.08
N GLY A 53 -2.08 -27.22 -3.29
CA GLY A 53 -2.65 -27.69 -2.02
C GLY A 53 -3.86 -28.62 -2.24
N THR A 54 -4.08 -29.50 -1.27
CA THR A 54 -5.23 -30.42 -1.20
C THR A 54 -6.41 -29.82 -0.45
N ASP A 55 -6.12 -29.02 0.58
CA ASP A 55 -7.11 -28.58 1.57
C ASP A 55 -7.50 -27.11 1.45
N PHE A 56 -8.75 -26.82 1.81
CA PHE A 56 -9.22 -25.45 2.00
C PHE A 56 -9.01 -25.02 3.44
N PHE A 57 -8.48 -23.82 3.61
CA PHE A 57 -8.27 -23.18 4.89
C PHE A 57 -9.31 -22.06 5.07
N PRO A 58 -10.15 -22.12 6.11
CA PRO A 58 -11.05 -21.01 6.41
C PRO A 58 -10.23 -19.79 6.86
N LEU A 59 -10.64 -18.62 6.41
CA LEU A 59 -10.16 -17.37 6.99
C LEU A 59 -10.60 -17.29 8.45
N ASN A 60 -9.99 -16.38 9.20
CA ASN A 60 -10.33 -16.15 10.59
C ASN A 60 -10.93 -14.76 10.79
N ASN A 61 -11.94 -14.69 11.65
CA ASN A 61 -12.58 -13.46 12.09
C ASN A 61 -12.30 -13.23 13.58
N ARG A 62 -12.00 -11.98 13.94
CA ARG A 62 -11.81 -11.58 15.34
C ARG A 62 -13.12 -11.25 16.02
N ILE A 63 -14.15 -10.91 15.26
CA ILE A 63 -15.46 -10.59 15.79
C ILE A 63 -16.33 -11.85 15.67
N ALA A 64 -17.04 -12.21 16.72
CA ALA A 64 -17.97 -13.33 16.74
C ALA A 64 -19.36 -12.87 17.19
N PHE A 65 -20.35 -13.77 17.09
CA PHE A 65 -21.65 -13.56 17.73
C PHE A 65 -21.49 -13.41 19.25
N PRO A 66 -22.39 -12.67 19.91
CA PRO A 66 -22.36 -12.54 21.37
C PRO A 66 -22.51 -13.90 22.06
N ASN A 67 -21.85 -14.04 23.20
CA ASN A 67 -22.12 -15.16 24.12
C ASN A 67 -23.57 -15.10 24.63
N PRO A 68 -24.11 -16.18 25.22
CA PRO A 68 -25.48 -16.22 25.75
C PRO A 68 -25.80 -15.10 26.76
N ASP A 69 -24.80 -14.68 27.54
CA ASP A 69 -24.87 -13.56 28.50
C ASP A 69 -24.73 -12.16 27.84
N GLY A 70 -24.63 -12.09 26.51
CA GLY A 70 -24.41 -10.86 25.76
C GLY A 70 -22.99 -10.31 25.85
N SER A 71 -22.02 -11.05 26.41
CA SER A 71 -20.61 -10.68 26.43
C SER A 71 -19.92 -10.92 25.08
N VAL A 72 -18.80 -10.24 24.86
CA VAL A 72 -17.99 -10.42 23.65
C VAL A 72 -17.23 -11.73 23.75
N ASN A 73 -17.26 -12.54 22.69
CA ASN A 73 -16.39 -13.70 22.60
C ASN A 73 -14.93 -13.24 22.34
N PRO A 74 -13.96 -13.57 23.21
CA PRO A 74 -12.58 -13.14 23.05
C PRO A 74 -11.80 -13.96 22.02
N LYS A 75 -12.37 -15.07 21.52
CA LYS A 75 -11.68 -16.00 20.63
C LYS A 75 -11.73 -15.51 19.18
N LYS A 76 -10.61 -15.66 18.50
CA LYS A 76 -10.53 -15.59 17.05
C LYS A 76 -11.04 -16.92 16.48
N LEU A 77 -12.13 -16.88 15.72
CA LEU A 77 -12.81 -18.06 15.18
C LEU A 77 -12.68 -18.11 13.67
N SER A 78 -12.86 -19.29 13.08
CA SER A 78 -12.90 -19.42 11.63
C SER A 78 -14.15 -18.71 11.06
N THR A 79 -14.10 -18.26 9.81
CA THR A 79 -15.26 -17.63 9.16
C THR A 79 -16.43 -18.59 8.93
N LEU A 80 -16.23 -19.91 9.11
CA LEU A 80 -17.33 -20.87 9.15
C LEU A 80 -18.17 -20.69 10.43
N GLN A 81 -17.56 -20.29 11.55
CA GLN A 81 -18.24 -20.06 12.83
C GLN A 81 -18.57 -18.58 13.07
N SER A 82 -17.74 -17.68 12.53
CA SER A 82 -17.86 -16.22 12.65
C SER A 82 -17.77 -15.57 11.27
N PRO A 83 -18.87 -15.64 10.47
CA PRO A 83 -18.87 -15.16 9.10
C PRO A 83 -18.53 -13.68 8.99
N ILE A 84 -17.99 -13.28 7.84
CA ILE A 84 -17.69 -11.89 7.53
C ILE A 84 -18.99 -11.17 7.18
N GLN A 85 -19.40 -10.23 8.03
CA GLN A 85 -20.53 -9.31 7.80
C GLN A 85 -20.08 -8.08 6.98
N LYS A 86 -19.59 -8.35 5.77
CA LYS A 86 -19.21 -7.37 4.74
C LYS A 86 -19.36 -7.99 3.36
N PHE A 87 -19.55 -7.14 2.35
CA PHE A 87 -19.60 -7.56 0.93
C PHE A 87 -18.23 -7.59 0.24
N ARG A 88 -17.16 -7.20 0.93
CA ARG A 88 -15.79 -7.36 0.44
C ARG A 88 -14.78 -7.58 1.56
N TRP A 89 -13.68 -8.26 1.24
CA TRP A 89 -12.59 -8.54 2.15
C TRP A 89 -11.23 -8.63 1.43
N VAL A 90 -10.20 -7.95 1.96
CA VAL A 90 -8.82 -8.11 1.47
C VAL A 90 -8.11 -9.21 2.26
N HIS A 91 -7.72 -10.28 1.58
CA HIS A 91 -6.98 -11.40 2.15
C HIS A 91 -5.47 -11.30 1.88
N PHE A 92 -4.67 -11.69 2.88
CA PHE A 92 -3.21 -11.85 2.81
C PHE A 92 -2.87 -13.32 3.05
N PRO A 93 -2.74 -14.12 1.99
CA PRO A 93 -2.31 -15.51 2.12
C PRO A 93 -0.96 -15.59 2.81
N ARG A 94 -0.74 -16.67 3.57
CA ARG A 94 0.53 -16.90 4.25
C ARG A 94 1.67 -17.05 3.24
N ASN A 95 1.44 -17.85 2.20
CA ASN A 95 2.42 -18.18 1.17
C ASN A 95 2.06 -17.54 -0.17
N ALA A 96 1.76 -16.23 -0.17
CA ALA A 96 1.30 -15.51 -1.37
C ALA A 96 2.30 -15.52 -2.54
N ASN A 97 3.56 -15.92 -2.28
CA ASN A 97 4.62 -16.08 -3.26
C ASN A 97 4.63 -17.42 -4.00
N LEU A 98 3.73 -18.35 -3.66
CA LEU A 98 3.64 -19.64 -4.37
C LEU A 98 3.18 -19.44 -5.81
N ASP A 99 3.83 -20.18 -6.71
CA ASP A 99 3.44 -20.22 -8.12
C ASP A 99 2.18 -21.06 -8.32
N GLY A 100 1.22 -20.46 -9.02
CA GLY A 100 -0.04 -21.08 -9.43
C GLY A 100 -1.26 -20.36 -8.87
N GLU A 101 -2.42 -20.97 -9.07
CA GLU A 101 -3.69 -20.37 -8.68
C GLU A 101 -4.03 -20.65 -7.22
N PHE A 102 -4.43 -19.60 -6.52
CA PHE A 102 -5.18 -19.71 -5.27
C PHE A 102 -6.64 -19.90 -5.61
N ILE A 103 -7.28 -20.91 -5.04
CA ILE A 103 -8.72 -21.12 -5.22
C ILE A 103 -9.43 -20.59 -3.98
N TYR A 104 -10.26 -19.57 -4.17
CA TYR A 104 -11.13 -19.08 -3.11
C TYR A 104 -12.50 -19.72 -3.22
N ARG A 105 -13.07 -20.06 -2.06
CA ARG A 105 -14.43 -20.57 -1.91
C ARG A 105 -15.18 -19.70 -0.92
N VAL A 106 -16.31 -19.16 -1.34
CA VAL A 106 -17.17 -18.32 -0.52
C VAL A 106 -18.53 -18.97 -0.39
N LYS A 107 -19.06 -19.05 0.83
CA LYS A 107 -20.39 -19.59 1.13
C LYS A 107 -21.22 -18.54 1.86
N PRO A 108 -22.51 -18.33 1.50
CA PRO A 108 -23.40 -17.56 2.35
C PRO A 108 -23.74 -18.40 3.59
N VAL A 109 -23.76 -17.75 4.76
CA VAL A 109 -24.05 -18.38 6.04
C VAL A 109 -25.40 -17.87 6.55
N PHE A 110 -26.24 -18.80 6.99
CA PHE A 110 -27.56 -18.52 7.56
C PHE A 110 -27.61 -18.96 9.02
N MET A 111 -28.53 -18.40 9.79
CA MET A 111 -28.73 -18.73 11.20
C MET A 111 -30.22 -18.93 11.48
N ASN A 112 -30.58 -20.10 12.02
CA ASN A 112 -31.96 -20.42 12.39
C ASN A 112 -32.34 -19.82 13.78
N ASP A 113 -33.56 -20.09 14.23
CA ASP A 113 -34.08 -19.57 15.51
C ASP A 113 -33.37 -20.16 16.75
N GLU A 114 -32.72 -21.31 16.60
CA GLU A 114 -31.93 -21.99 17.64
C GLU A 114 -30.45 -21.58 17.63
N ASP A 115 -30.08 -20.51 16.90
CA ASP A 115 -28.69 -20.07 16.67
C ASP A 115 -27.81 -21.08 15.89
N GLY A 116 -28.40 -22.10 15.27
CA GLY A 116 -27.73 -23.06 14.40
C GLY A 116 -27.32 -22.44 13.05
N LEU A 117 -26.05 -22.60 12.69
CA LEU A 117 -25.52 -22.11 11.41
C LEU A 117 -25.70 -23.15 10.29
N SER A 118 -26.11 -22.68 9.11
CA SER A 118 -26.12 -23.46 7.88
C SER A 118 -25.44 -22.71 6.74
N TYR A 119 -25.04 -23.44 5.68
CA TYR A 119 -24.26 -22.90 4.57
C TYR A 119 -25.00 -23.12 3.26
N GLY A 120 -25.15 -22.06 2.48
CA GLY A 120 -25.71 -22.17 1.14
C GLY A 120 -24.68 -22.55 0.08
N GLU A 121 -25.16 -22.62 -1.16
CA GLU A 121 -24.37 -22.99 -2.32
C GLU A 121 -23.17 -22.04 -2.55
N PRO A 122 -21.93 -22.56 -2.65
CA PRO A 122 -20.74 -21.73 -2.75
C PRO A 122 -20.52 -21.10 -4.13
N GLN A 123 -19.85 -19.95 -4.14
CA GLN A 123 -19.07 -19.52 -5.29
C GLN A 123 -17.60 -19.95 -5.13
N GLN A 124 -16.95 -20.26 -6.26
CA GLN A 124 -15.51 -20.50 -6.30
C GLN A 124 -14.88 -19.80 -7.50
N ALA A 125 -13.67 -19.28 -7.31
CA ALA A 125 -12.87 -18.75 -8.40
C ALA A 125 -11.37 -18.90 -8.08
N ALA A 126 -10.58 -19.10 -9.12
CA ALA A 126 -9.14 -19.32 -9.07
C ALA A 126 -8.41 -18.07 -9.56
N ILE A 127 -7.39 -17.61 -8.83
CA ILE A 127 -6.61 -16.42 -9.22
C ILE A 127 -5.14 -16.61 -8.85
N GLN A 128 -4.23 -16.20 -9.74
CA GLN A 128 -2.81 -16.18 -9.44
C GLN A 128 -2.44 -14.90 -8.69
N LEU A 129 -1.76 -15.05 -7.55
CA LEU A 129 -1.30 -13.93 -6.70
C LEU A 129 0.20 -13.68 -6.80
N ARG A 130 0.85 -14.29 -7.82
CA ARG A 130 2.31 -14.24 -8.05
C ARG A 130 2.87 -12.83 -7.82
N ARG A 131 4.10 -12.77 -7.37
CA ARG A 131 4.83 -11.55 -7.08
C ARG A 131 4.91 -10.62 -8.30
N GLU A 132 5.38 -11.10 -9.45
CA GLU A 132 5.52 -10.27 -10.64
C GLU A 132 4.18 -9.88 -11.30
N THR A 133 3.86 -8.59 -11.26
CA THR A 133 2.66 -8.01 -11.89
C THR A 133 2.59 -8.22 -13.41
N TYR A 134 3.69 -7.92 -14.11
CA TYR A 134 3.93 -8.24 -15.51
C TYR A 134 5.32 -8.88 -15.62
N PRO A 135 5.40 -10.22 -15.74
CA PRO A 135 6.66 -10.93 -15.71
C PRO A 135 7.68 -10.39 -16.71
N GLY A 136 8.92 -10.21 -16.24
CA GLY A 136 10.05 -9.68 -17.03
C GLY A 136 9.90 -8.25 -17.53
N GLN A 137 8.91 -7.48 -17.06
CA GLN A 137 8.68 -6.09 -17.51
C GLN A 137 8.46 -5.12 -16.35
N LEU A 138 7.54 -5.44 -15.44
CA LEU A 138 7.16 -4.55 -14.34
C LEU A 138 6.65 -5.35 -13.15
N ASN A 139 7.16 -5.04 -11.96
CA ASN A 139 6.64 -5.56 -10.70
C ASN A 139 6.27 -4.42 -9.73
N VAL A 140 5.02 -4.40 -9.26
CA VAL A 140 4.54 -3.51 -8.21
C VAL A 140 4.68 -4.21 -6.87
N THR A 141 5.36 -3.57 -5.93
CA THR A 141 5.63 -4.15 -4.62
C THR A 141 5.31 -3.15 -3.51
N PHE A 142 4.96 -3.67 -2.34
CA PHE A 142 4.62 -2.86 -1.17
C PHE A 142 5.43 -3.27 0.05
N THR A 143 5.69 -2.33 0.94
CA THR A 143 6.03 -2.67 2.33
C THR A 143 4.75 -2.98 3.08
N ARG A 144 4.82 -3.82 4.12
CA ARG A 144 3.61 -4.08 4.91
C ARG A 144 3.19 -2.86 5.70
N GLY A 145 4.15 -2.10 6.24
CA GLY A 145 3.94 -0.74 6.74
C GLY A 145 2.99 -0.58 7.93
N PHE A 146 2.69 -1.65 8.68
CA PHE A 146 1.75 -1.64 9.81
C PHE A 146 2.24 -2.44 11.02
N VAL A 147 3.15 -1.82 11.76
CA VAL A 147 3.60 -2.30 13.07
C VAL A 147 2.51 -2.11 14.13
N SER A 148 1.67 -1.09 13.97
CA SER A 148 0.43 -0.91 14.74
C SER A 148 -0.66 -1.83 14.17
N SER A 149 -0.54 -3.13 14.42
CA SER A 149 -1.56 -4.11 14.03
C SER A 149 -1.64 -5.26 15.03
N GLN A 150 -2.85 -5.76 15.29
CA GLN A 150 -3.08 -6.98 16.08
C GLN A 150 -2.25 -8.16 15.58
N ALA A 151 -2.08 -8.26 14.26
CA ALA A 151 -1.33 -9.33 13.62
C ALA A 151 0.18 -9.24 13.89
N PHE A 152 0.74 -8.03 14.06
CA PHE A 152 2.12 -7.84 14.50
C PHE A 152 2.25 -8.18 15.99
N VAL A 153 1.30 -7.70 16.82
CA VAL A 153 1.30 -7.96 18.25
C VAL A 153 1.30 -9.46 18.56
N GLU A 154 0.42 -10.20 17.89
CA GLU A 154 0.29 -11.65 18.08
C GLU A 154 1.52 -12.45 17.69
N ARG A 155 2.26 -11.99 16.66
CA ARG A 155 3.40 -12.71 16.09
C ARG A 155 4.72 -12.37 16.75
N TYR A 156 4.91 -11.11 17.14
CA TYR A 156 6.24 -10.60 17.49
C TYR A 156 6.28 -9.90 18.85
N GLU A 157 5.31 -9.05 19.21
CA GLU A 157 5.34 -8.34 20.50
C GLU A 157 5.33 -9.27 21.72
N LYS A 158 4.73 -10.46 21.61
CA LYS A 158 4.74 -11.46 22.68
C LYS A 158 6.14 -11.97 23.01
N GLU A 159 7.07 -11.94 22.07
CA GLU A 159 8.42 -12.48 22.18
C GLU A 159 9.49 -11.38 22.36
N GLY A 160 9.13 -10.12 22.16
CA GLY A 160 10.03 -8.98 22.37
C GLY A 160 9.40 -7.65 21.98
N SER A 161 9.92 -6.54 22.53
CA SER A 161 9.39 -5.20 22.22
C SER A 161 9.77 -4.74 20.81
N PHE A 162 8.86 -4.04 20.13
CA PHE A 162 9.17 -3.34 18.86
C PHE A 162 10.46 -2.50 18.89
N ASN A 163 10.81 -1.89 20.02
CA ASN A 163 12.00 -1.05 20.14
C ASN A 163 13.33 -1.83 20.02
N THR A 164 13.31 -3.16 20.09
CA THR A 164 14.48 -4.02 19.85
C THR A 164 14.60 -4.46 18.38
N LEU A 165 13.63 -4.12 17.53
CA LEU A 165 13.64 -4.44 16.09
C LEU A 165 14.26 -3.34 15.23
N ILE A 166 14.07 -2.07 15.60
CA ILE A 166 14.51 -0.91 14.80
C ILE A 166 15.15 0.17 15.69
N PRO A 167 16.02 1.04 15.15
CA PRO A 167 16.61 2.13 15.93
C PRO A 167 15.55 3.15 16.37
N GLY A 168 15.72 3.68 17.59
CA GLY A 168 14.87 4.76 18.10
C GLY A 168 15.07 6.10 17.38
N LYS A 169 16.25 6.35 16.80
CA LYS A 169 16.58 7.58 16.05
C LYS A 169 17.23 7.21 14.72
N ALA A 170 16.89 7.95 13.65
CA ALA A 170 17.39 7.69 12.31
C ALA A 170 18.93 7.72 12.22
N LYS A 171 19.57 8.69 12.91
CA LYS A 171 21.03 8.85 12.95
C LYS A 171 21.81 7.64 13.50
N ASP A 172 21.15 6.78 14.27
CA ASP A 172 21.76 5.58 14.85
C ASP A 172 21.65 4.36 13.92
N GLY A 173 20.91 4.48 12.81
CA GLY A 173 20.48 3.35 11.97
C GLY A 173 21.61 2.51 11.37
N LEU A 174 22.73 3.13 10.96
CA LEU A 174 23.86 2.39 10.37
C LEU A 174 24.63 1.52 11.37
N LYS A 175 24.50 1.80 12.67
CA LYS A 175 25.17 1.08 13.76
C LYS A 175 24.22 0.17 14.53
N PHE A 176 22.92 0.35 14.33
CA PHE A 176 21.89 -0.41 15.04
C PHE A 176 21.94 -1.89 14.67
N LYS A 177 21.85 -2.73 15.70
CA LYS A 177 21.72 -4.18 15.58
C LYS A 177 20.44 -4.59 16.29
N PRO A 178 19.45 -5.17 15.59
CA PRO A 178 18.26 -5.70 16.22
C PRO A 178 18.62 -6.75 17.29
N THR A 179 17.97 -6.67 18.45
CA THR A 179 18.14 -7.62 19.56
C THR A 179 16.88 -8.43 19.85
N HIS A 180 15.81 -8.21 19.08
CA HIS A 180 14.59 -9.00 19.15
C HIS A 180 14.86 -10.48 18.80
N PRO A 181 14.36 -11.47 19.57
CA PRO A 181 14.60 -12.90 19.28
C PRO A 181 14.17 -13.33 17.86
N ARG A 182 13.05 -12.77 17.39
CA ARG A 182 12.49 -12.99 16.03
C ARG A 182 12.88 -11.92 15.00
N ALA A 183 13.98 -11.18 15.17
CA ALA A 183 14.30 -10.02 14.34
C ALA A 183 14.26 -10.32 12.83
N LYS A 184 14.89 -11.40 12.38
CA LYS A 184 14.95 -11.78 10.95
C LYS A 184 13.56 -11.92 10.34
N GLU A 185 12.68 -12.65 11.02
CA GLU A 185 11.33 -12.94 10.53
C GLU A 185 10.42 -11.70 10.61
N ALA A 186 10.49 -10.94 11.70
CA ALA A 186 9.74 -9.72 11.87
C ALA A 186 10.09 -8.69 10.79
N LEU A 187 11.40 -8.45 10.54
CA LEU A 187 11.86 -7.51 9.52
C LEU A 187 11.48 -7.95 8.10
N ALA A 188 11.53 -9.25 7.79
CA ALA A 188 11.04 -9.79 6.52
C ALA A 188 9.52 -9.57 6.37
N TRP A 189 8.74 -9.83 7.42
CA TRP A 189 7.29 -9.64 7.41
C TRP A 189 6.87 -8.17 7.28
N MET A 190 7.61 -7.26 7.94
CA MET A 190 7.40 -5.80 7.91
C MET A 190 7.80 -5.21 6.55
N GLY A 191 8.97 -5.60 6.06
CA GLY A 191 9.53 -5.17 4.77
C GLY A 191 8.74 -5.67 3.57
N PHE A 192 8.12 -6.85 3.72
CA PHE A 192 7.36 -7.55 2.69
C PHE A 192 8.13 -7.57 1.35
N GLU A 193 7.41 -7.57 0.24
CA GLU A 193 8.02 -7.74 -1.07
C GLU A 193 8.87 -6.54 -1.49
N ALA A 194 8.50 -5.31 -1.14
CA ALA A 194 9.27 -4.13 -1.55
C ALA A 194 10.71 -4.17 -1.03
N ARG A 195 10.91 -4.55 0.24
CA ARG A 195 12.27 -4.73 0.77
C ARG A 195 13.03 -5.81 0.01
N GLU A 196 12.39 -6.95 -0.21
CA GLU A 196 12.99 -8.10 -0.89
C GLU A 196 13.43 -7.73 -2.30
N ALA A 197 12.53 -7.17 -3.12
CA ALA A 197 12.79 -6.79 -4.50
C ALA A 197 13.86 -5.69 -4.64
N ILE A 198 13.91 -4.73 -3.71
CA ILE A 198 14.95 -3.69 -3.67
C ILE A 198 16.33 -4.32 -3.42
N LEU A 199 16.44 -5.19 -2.42
CA LEU A 199 17.71 -5.82 -2.07
C LEU A 199 18.15 -6.81 -3.14
N GLU A 200 17.22 -7.56 -3.72
CA GLU A 200 17.46 -8.48 -4.83
C GLU A 200 17.99 -7.75 -6.06
N SER A 201 17.45 -6.57 -6.39
CA SER A 201 17.95 -5.75 -7.50
C SER A 201 19.43 -5.39 -7.33
N LEU A 202 19.87 -5.11 -6.10
CA LEU A 202 21.27 -4.86 -5.79
C LEU A 202 22.11 -6.14 -5.79
N ASP A 203 21.57 -7.25 -5.30
CA ASP A 203 22.25 -8.56 -5.32
C ASP A 203 22.52 -9.01 -6.78
N GLN A 204 21.52 -8.90 -7.66
CA GLN A 204 21.67 -9.15 -9.10
C GLN A 204 22.70 -8.20 -9.73
N ALA A 205 22.76 -6.94 -9.33
CA ALA A 205 23.77 -5.99 -9.81
C ALA A 205 25.20 -6.33 -9.34
N ILE A 206 25.35 -6.87 -8.13
CA ILE A 206 26.63 -7.35 -7.61
C ILE A 206 27.10 -8.56 -8.44
N GLU A 207 26.22 -9.56 -8.60
CA GLU A 207 26.52 -10.78 -9.35
C GLU A 207 26.86 -10.50 -10.82
N ALA A 208 26.04 -9.67 -11.49
CA ALA A 208 26.22 -9.34 -12.90
C ALA A 208 27.34 -8.33 -13.17
N LYS A 209 28.04 -7.84 -12.12
CA LYS A 209 29.05 -6.78 -12.21
C LYS A 209 28.53 -5.51 -12.92
N ALA A 210 27.24 -5.19 -12.75
CA ALA A 210 26.57 -4.05 -13.40
C ALA A 210 27.04 -2.68 -12.88
N GLN A 211 26.87 -1.64 -13.68
CA GLN A 211 26.96 -0.25 -13.21
C GLN A 211 25.69 0.08 -12.43
N VAL A 212 25.83 0.79 -11.31
CA VAL A 212 24.69 1.15 -10.46
C VAL A 212 24.67 2.64 -10.20
N ARG A 213 23.52 3.26 -10.43
CA ARG A 213 23.23 4.66 -10.04
C ARG A 213 22.16 4.69 -8.98
N VAL A 214 22.35 5.48 -7.93
CA VAL A 214 21.38 5.59 -6.83
C VAL A 214 21.12 7.05 -6.50
N VAL A 215 19.86 7.42 -6.32
CA VAL A 215 19.49 8.65 -5.62
C VAL A 215 18.77 8.26 -4.33
N ALA A 216 19.30 8.74 -3.20
CA ALA A 216 18.82 8.38 -1.88
C ALA A 216 18.49 9.63 -1.06
N TYR A 217 17.25 9.72 -0.60
CA TYR A 217 16.82 10.72 0.38
C TYR A 217 17.26 10.29 1.79
N ASP A 218 16.49 9.43 2.48
CA ASP A 218 16.97 8.81 3.71
C ASP A 218 17.90 7.63 3.36
N LEU A 219 19.05 7.53 4.04
CA LEU A 219 20.00 6.43 3.85
C LEU A 219 20.58 5.98 5.19
N SER A 220 19.84 5.09 5.87
CA SER A 220 20.19 4.63 7.21
C SER A 220 20.06 3.12 7.42
N GLU A 221 19.68 2.36 6.40
CA GLU A 221 19.55 0.90 6.49
C GLU A 221 20.91 0.21 6.21
N PRO A 222 21.48 -0.52 7.18
CA PRO A 222 22.86 -1.00 7.08
C PRO A 222 23.05 -2.12 6.06
N GLU A 223 22.04 -2.95 5.82
CA GLU A 223 22.10 -4.03 4.84
C GLU A 223 22.08 -3.49 3.40
N PHE A 224 21.28 -2.45 3.15
CA PHE A 224 21.27 -1.71 1.90
C PHE A 224 22.62 -1.03 1.63
N VAL A 225 23.15 -0.27 2.60
CA VAL A 225 24.47 0.40 2.46
C VAL A 225 25.59 -0.61 2.24
N LYS A 226 25.56 -1.77 2.90
CA LYS A 226 26.56 -2.84 2.67
C LYS A 226 26.55 -3.37 1.24
N ARG A 227 25.38 -3.50 0.61
CA ARG A 227 25.29 -3.89 -0.80
C ARG A 227 25.86 -2.83 -1.72
N LEU A 228 25.60 -1.55 -1.44
CA LEU A 228 26.23 -0.44 -2.16
C LEU A 228 27.76 -0.44 -2.01
N GLU A 229 28.29 -0.73 -0.83
CA GLU A 229 29.74 -0.89 -0.61
C GLU A 229 30.33 -2.03 -1.47
N LYS A 230 29.61 -3.16 -1.61
CA LYS A 230 30.02 -4.30 -2.46
C LYS A 230 30.00 -4.00 -3.96
N ILE A 231 29.16 -3.07 -4.42
CA ILE A 231 29.20 -2.61 -5.83
C ILE A 231 30.55 -1.93 -6.11
N GLY A 232 31.12 -1.21 -5.14
CA GLY A 232 32.43 -0.57 -5.24
C GLY A 232 32.47 0.54 -6.29
N ARG A 233 33.54 0.61 -7.09
CA ARG A 233 33.76 1.67 -8.10
C ARG A 233 32.72 1.73 -9.23
N ARG A 234 31.82 0.75 -9.33
CA ARG A 234 30.70 0.71 -10.28
C ARG A 234 29.47 1.50 -9.79
N LEU A 235 29.51 1.98 -8.55
CA LEU A 235 28.44 2.78 -7.95
C LEU A 235 28.68 4.26 -8.29
N ARG A 236 27.63 4.97 -8.71
CA ARG A 236 27.49 6.42 -8.56
C ARG A 236 26.27 6.72 -7.71
N ILE A 237 26.40 7.58 -6.72
CA ILE A 237 25.29 7.87 -5.79
C ILE A 237 25.17 9.35 -5.45
N ILE A 238 23.94 9.84 -5.48
CA ILE A 238 23.55 11.14 -4.94
C ILE A 238 22.82 10.88 -3.62
N ILE A 239 23.29 11.51 -2.54
CA ILE A 239 22.74 11.38 -1.19
C ILE A 239 22.29 12.77 -0.73
N ASP A 240 21.03 12.88 -0.32
CA ASP A 240 20.45 14.13 0.15
C ASP A 240 21.30 14.79 1.25
N ASP A 241 21.48 16.11 1.15
CA ASP A 241 22.16 16.93 2.14
C ASP A 241 21.35 18.16 2.55
N SER A 242 20.02 18.06 2.42
CA SER A 242 19.10 19.04 2.98
C SER A 242 19.29 19.18 4.50
N LYS A 243 18.66 20.19 5.10
CA LYS A 243 18.90 20.62 6.49
C LYS A 243 19.00 19.48 7.52
N GLU A 244 18.13 18.47 7.45
CA GLU A 244 18.11 17.35 8.41
C GLU A 244 19.18 16.28 8.12
N HIS A 245 19.65 16.19 6.87
CA HIS A 245 20.64 15.21 6.41
C HIS A 245 22.08 15.77 6.33
N LYS A 246 22.25 17.10 6.39
CA LYS A 246 23.55 17.78 6.36
C LYS A 246 24.46 17.52 7.57
N PRO A 247 23.97 17.43 8.82
CA PRO A 247 24.84 17.32 9.99
C PRO A 247 25.80 16.13 9.93
N THR A 248 26.97 16.25 10.55
CA THR A 248 27.99 15.19 10.59
C THR A 248 27.50 13.89 11.23
N ALA A 249 26.58 14.01 12.18
CA ALA A 249 25.94 12.90 12.87
C ALA A 249 24.78 12.27 12.09
N ALA A 250 24.26 12.91 11.02
CA ALA A 250 23.18 12.33 10.21
C ALA A 250 23.63 11.00 9.58
N ALA A 251 22.69 10.08 9.38
CA ALA A 251 23.01 8.76 8.82
C ALA A 251 23.50 8.90 7.37
N GLU A 252 22.95 9.85 6.63
CA GLU A 252 23.26 10.18 5.24
C GLU A 252 24.72 10.63 5.11
N THR A 253 25.18 11.51 6.01
CA THR A 253 26.59 11.93 6.07
C THR A 253 27.53 10.78 6.43
N GLN A 254 27.11 9.90 7.33
CA GLN A 254 27.90 8.71 7.69
C GLN A 254 27.95 7.68 6.54
N ALA A 255 26.83 7.48 5.84
CA ALA A 255 26.74 6.60 4.67
C ALA A 255 27.62 7.12 3.53
N ALA A 256 27.58 8.42 3.25
CA ALA A 256 28.44 9.06 2.26
C ALA A 256 29.93 8.80 2.54
N LYS A 257 30.38 9.00 3.79
CA LYS A 257 31.77 8.72 4.18
C LYS A 257 32.17 7.26 3.97
N ARG A 258 31.25 6.31 4.24
CA ARG A 258 31.49 4.88 3.99
C ARG A 258 31.60 4.59 2.50
N LEU A 259 30.66 5.11 1.71
CA LEU A 259 30.60 4.87 0.27
C LEU A 259 31.74 5.57 -0.49
N THR A 260 32.24 6.71 0.00
CA THR A 260 33.44 7.35 -0.55
C THR A 260 34.66 6.42 -0.47
N LYS A 261 34.78 5.60 0.57
CA LYS A 261 35.89 4.64 0.72
C LYS A 261 35.77 3.47 -0.28
N SER A 262 34.56 2.98 -0.54
CA SER A 262 34.34 1.82 -1.42
C SER A 262 34.19 2.18 -2.90
N ALA A 263 33.47 3.26 -3.21
CA ALA A 263 33.17 3.71 -4.57
C ALA A 263 34.17 4.75 -5.10
N GLY A 264 34.85 5.47 -4.21
CA GLY A 264 35.71 6.61 -4.53
C GLY A 264 34.99 7.96 -4.41
N ALA A 265 35.72 9.03 -4.11
CA ALA A 265 35.15 10.36 -3.88
C ALA A 265 34.39 10.92 -5.10
N GLY A 266 34.91 10.72 -6.32
CA GLY A 266 34.25 11.16 -7.56
C GLY A 266 32.94 10.43 -7.90
N ASN A 267 32.56 9.41 -7.11
CA ASN A 267 31.38 8.60 -7.32
C ASN A 267 30.30 8.81 -6.24
N VAL A 268 30.54 9.71 -5.27
CA VAL A 268 29.59 10.04 -4.20
C VAL A 268 29.35 11.55 -4.20
N LYS A 269 28.11 11.97 -4.46
CA LYS A 269 27.69 13.38 -4.42
C LYS A 269 26.73 13.60 -3.24
N ARG A 270 26.98 14.65 -2.47
CA ARG A 270 26.04 15.22 -1.49
C ARG A 270 25.33 16.38 -2.17
N GLN A 271 24.00 16.35 -2.20
CA GLN A 271 23.21 17.34 -2.94
C GLN A 271 21.75 17.34 -2.48
N HIS A 272 21.12 18.50 -2.52
CA HIS A 272 19.67 18.67 -2.62
C HIS A 272 19.38 19.57 -3.82
N MET A 273 18.16 19.47 -4.38
CA MET A 273 17.70 20.42 -5.39
C MET A 273 17.28 21.74 -4.70
N GLY A 274 16.30 22.47 -5.22
CA GLY A 274 15.79 23.68 -4.56
C GLY A 274 15.30 23.48 -3.12
N SER A 275 14.89 22.27 -2.72
CA SER A 275 14.59 21.97 -1.31
C SER A 275 15.10 20.63 -0.84
N LEU A 276 14.77 19.54 -1.53
CA LEU A 276 15.18 18.18 -1.17
C LEU A 276 15.66 17.43 -2.43
N GLN A 277 16.67 16.58 -2.31
CA GLN A 277 16.85 15.44 -3.23
C GLN A 277 15.99 14.28 -2.75
N HIS A 278 14.69 14.39 -3.00
CA HIS A 278 13.68 13.49 -2.47
C HIS A 278 13.40 12.31 -3.42
N ASN A 279 14.27 12.04 -4.39
CA ASN A 279 14.13 10.89 -5.28
C ASN A 279 14.61 9.60 -4.57
N LYS A 280 13.96 8.48 -4.90
CA LYS A 280 14.29 7.14 -4.42
C LYS A 280 14.38 6.25 -5.65
N MET A 281 15.57 6.18 -6.22
CA MET A 281 15.78 5.42 -7.43
C MET A 281 17.08 4.64 -7.39
N ILE A 282 17.04 3.46 -8.01
CA ILE A 282 18.19 2.61 -8.27
C ILE A 282 18.13 2.28 -9.75
N VAL A 283 19.22 2.49 -10.47
CA VAL A 283 19.38 2.08 -11.87
C VAL A 283 20.49 1.07 -11.93
N VAL A 284 20.17 -0.14 -12.35
CA VAL A 284 21.10 -1.24 -12.59
C VAL A 284 21.25 -1.38 -14.11
N ASP A 285 22.45 -1.08 -14.57
CA ASP A 285 22.82 -1.08 -15.99
C ASP A 285 23.99 -2.05 -16.22
N GLY A 286 23.67 -3.28 -16.58
CA GLY A 286 24.63 -4.31 -16.95
C GLY A 286 24.16 -5.14 -18.12
N ASN A 287 25.07 -5.87 -18.76
CA ASN A 287 24.74 -6.67 -19.95
C ASN A 287 23.71 -7.77 -19.68
N LYS A 288 23.67 -8.30 -18.45
CA LYS A 288 22.76 -9.39 -18.03
C LYS A 288 21.56 -8.92 -17.20
N VAL A 289 21.57 -7.67 -16.73
CA VAL A 289 20.54 -7.13 -15.84
C VAL A 289 20.31 -5.66 -16.16
N GLN A 290 19.07 -5.33 -16.48
CA GLN A 290 18.64 -3.98 -16.86
C GLN A 290 17.39 -3.67 -16.04
N LYS A 291 17.58 -3.06 -14.86
CA LYS A 291 16.51 -2.84 -13.88
C LYS A 291 16.52 -1.42 -13.35
N VAL A 292 15.33 -0.90 -13.08
CA VAL A 292 15.11 0.32 -12.31
C VAL A 292 14.23 -0.01 -11.12
N VAL A 293 14.59 0.53 -9.96
CA VAL A 293 13.70 0.62 -8.81
C VAL A 293 13.27 2.07 -8.68
N CYS A 294 11.97 2.34 -8.58
CA CYS A 294 11.42 3.66 -8.27
C CYS A 294 10.20 3.55 -7.32
N GLY A 295 9.61 4.67 -6.91
CA GLY A 295 8.47 4.70 -5.99
C GLY A 295 8.71 5.54 -4.74
N SER A 296 7.98 5.23 -3.67
CA SER A 296 7.95 6.07 -2.46
C SER A 296 8.92 5.62 -1.35
N THR A 297 9.54 4.45 -1.51
CA THR A 297 10.29 3.75 -0.45
C THR A 297 11.66 4.37 -0.19
N ASN A 298 11.83 4.97 1.00
CA ASN A 298 13.14 5.39 1.52
C ASN A 298 14.07 4.18 1.80
N PHE A 299 15.38 4.34 1.61
CA PHE A 299 16.40 3.33 1.93
C PHE A 299 16.83 3.43 3.41
N SER A 300 15.83 3.41 4.28
CA SER A 300 15.95 3.61 5.73
C SER A 300 15.19 2.55 6.52
N TRP A 301 15.51 2.40 7.80
CA TRP A 301 14.78 1.49 8.71
C TRP A 301 13.28 1.79 8.71
N ARG A 302 12.90 3.08 8.79
CA ARG A 302 11.48 3.44 8.76
C ARG A 302 10.86 3.20 7.38
N GLY A 303 11.59 3.49 6.31
CA GLY A 303 11.17 3.26 4.93
C GLY A 303 10.80 1.82 4.66
N PHE A 304 11.66 0.87 5.05
CA PHE A 304 11.43 -0.56 4.85
C PHE A 304 10.41 -1.14 5.84
N TYR A 305 10.48 -0.79 7.12
CA TYR A 305 9.82 -1.62 8.14
C TYR A 305 8.60 -0.95 8.81
N VAL A 306 8.49 0.37 8.78
CA VAL A 306 7.44 1.08 9.53
C VAL A 306 6.43 1.75 8.63
N GLN A 307 6.90 2.38 7.57
CA GLN A 307 6.07 3.17 6.68
C GLN A 307 5.40 2.28 5.64
N SER A 308 4.11 2.53 5.38
CA SER A 308 3.45 2.00 4.19
C SER A 308 4.01 2.72 2.96
N ASN A 309 4.70 1.97 2.10
CA ASN A 309 5.43 2.44 0.94
C ASN A 309 5.24 1.48 -0.25
N ASN A 310 5.53 1.98 -1.45
CA ASN A 310 5.60 1.17 -2.66
C ASN A 310 6.98 1.27 -3.30
N ALA A 311 7.39 0.20 -3.95
CA ALA A 311 8.51 0.17 -4.88
C ALA A 311 8.06 -0.52 -6.17
N VAL A 312 8.43 0.04 -7.31
CA VAL A 312 8.15 -0.54 -8.62
C VAL A 312 9.47 -0.89 -9.27
N ILE A 313 9.56 -2.15 -9.71
CA ILE A 313 10.71 -2.68 -10.43
C ILE A 313 10.34 -2.64 -11.91
N LEU A 314 11.13 -1.92 -12.70
CA LEU A 314 10.98 -1.82 -14.15
C LEU A 314 12.14 -2.54 -14.80
N GLU A 315 11.86 -3.32 -15.83
CA GLU A 315 12.88 -4.04 -16.58
C GLU A 315 12.99 -3.54 -18.01
N GLY A 316 14.20 -3.58 -18.55
CA GLY A 316 14.47 -3.28 -19.95
C GLY A 316 15.22 -1.97 -20.19
N LYS A 317 15.87 -1.92 -21.36
CA LYS A 317 16.82 -0.86 -21.73
C LYS A 317 16.18 0.53 -21.81
N SER A 318 14.90 0.64 -22.19
CA SER A 318 14.21 1.92 -22.30
C SER A 318 14.05 2.59 -20.93
N ALA A 319 13.50 1.87 -19.94
CA ALA A 319 13.37 2.36 -18.58
C ALA A 319 14.74 2.69 -17.95
N VAL A 320 15.73 1.81 -18.09
CA VAL A 320 17.11 2.06 -17.62
C VAL A 320 17.69 3.32 -18.23
N GLY A 321 17.54 3.51 -19.55
CA GLY A 321 18.04 4.68 -20.27
C GLY A 321 17.44 5.98 -19.76
N LEU A 322 16.13 6.03 -19.55
CA LEU A 322 15.43 7.23 -19.05
C LEU A 322 15.85 7.61 -17.63
N PHE A 323 15.89 6.65 -16.71
CA PHE A 323 16.30 6.92 -15.33
C PHE A 323 17.81 7.24 -15.26
N LYS A 324 18.64 6.58 -16.07
CA LYS A 324 20.06 6.92 -16.20
C LYS A 324 20.24 8.36 -16.67
N GLN A 325 19.46 8.81 -17.66
CA GLN A 325 19.50 10.19 -18.15
C GLN A 325 19.11 11.17 -17.05
N ALA A 326 18.02 10.90 -16.30
CA ALA A 326 17.62 11.73 -15.17
C ALA A 326 18.72 11.82 -14.09
N PHE A 327 19.33 10.69 -13.74
CA PHE A 327 20.46 10.67 -12.81
C PHE A 327 21.64 11.51 -13.31
N ASP A 328 22.05 11.31 -14.57
CA ASP A 328 23.18 12.02 -15.14
C ASP A 328 22.89 13.55 -15.22
N SER A 329 21.63 13.96 -15.43
CA SER A 329 21.19 15.37 -15.32
C SER A 329 21.32 15.92 -13.89
N TYR A 330 20.80 15.23 -12.86
CA TYR A 330 21.00 15.66 -11.46
C TYR A 330 22.48 15.77 -11.09
N TRP A 331 23.29 14.88 -11.65
CA TRP A 331 24.72 14.83 -11.36
C TRP A 331 25.48 16.02 -11.96
N ASN A 332 25.21 16.32 -13.23
CA ASN A 332 26.04 17.22 -14.04
C ASN A 332 25.51 18.66 -14.08
N ASP A 333 24.20 18.88 -13.98
CA ASP A 333 23.57 20.19 -14.22
C ASP A 333 22.29 20.34 -13.37
N GLU A 334 22.50 20.52 -12.06
CA GLU A 334 21.39 20.62 -11.11
C GLU A 334 20.62 21.94 -11.19
N ASP A 335 21.31 23.03 -11.56
CA ASP A 335 20.72 24.36 -11.66
C ASP A 335 19.74 24.48 -12.84
N ASN A 336 20.01 23.78 -13.96
CA ASN A 336 19.15 23.79 -15.15
C ASN A 336 18.31 22.52 -15.30
N PHE A 337 18.13 21.73 -14.23
CA PHE A 337 17.41 20.46 -14.31
C PHE A 337 15.98 20.61 -14.86
N GLY A 338 15.30 21.72 -14.57
CA GLY A 338 13.95 22.00 -15.04
C GLY A 338 13.78 22.06 -16.56
N ASP A 339 14.86 22.33 -17.28
CA ASP A 339 14.88 22.36 -18.75
C ASP A 339 15.47 21.07 -19.36
N ALA A 340 15.99 20.16 -18.53
CA ALA A 340 16.49 18.88 -18.99
C ALA A 340 15.36 18.04 -19.62
N PRO A 341 15.65 17.21 -20.64
CA PRO A 341 14.64 16.35 -21.27
C PRO A 341 13.89 15.44 -20.29
N SER A 342 14.53 15.06 -19.18
CA SER A 342 13.95 14.24 -18.10
C SER A 342 12.86 14.98 -17.31
N ALA A 343 12.90 16.31 -17.24
CA ALA A 343 11.91 17.13 -16.54
C ALA A 343 10.90 17.78 -17.49
N ALA A 344 11.33 18.13 -18.71
CA ALA A 344 10.51 18.91 -19.63
C ALA A 344 9.31 18.17 -20.21
N LYS A 345 9.26 16.83 -20.13
CA LYS A 345 8.19 16.02 -20.72
C LYS A 345 7.98 14.68 -20.01
N TRP A 346 6.76 14.16 -20.17
CA TRP A 346 6.48 12.75 -19.91
C TRP A 346 7.15 11.86 -20.96
N ALA A 347 8.08 11.01 -20.53
CA ALA A 347 8.73 10.02 -21.37
C ALA A 347 8.02 8.65 -21.28
N ASN A 348 7.87 7.96 -22.40
CA ASN A 348 7.31 6.60 -22.43
C ASN A 348 8.34 5.59 -21.93
N LEU A 349 7.97 4.75 -20.96
CA LEU A 349 8.84 3.75 -20.36
C LEU A 349 9.20 2.58 -21.30
N GLY A 350 8.51 2.47 -22.45
CA GLY A 350 8.83 1.47 -23.48
C GLY A 350 8.47 0.03 -23.09
N LEU A 351 7.48 -0.14 -22.21
CA LEU A 351 6.97 -1.44 -21.78
C LEU A 351 5.96 -1.99 -22.80
N SER A 352 6.03 -3.29 -23.07
CA SER A 352 5.14 -3.96 -24.03
C SER A 352 3.72 -4.02 -23.48
N SER A 353 2.75 -3.53 -24.26
CA SER A 353 1.33 -3.50 -23.92
C SER A 353 0.95 -2.74 -22.63
N ILE A 354 1.88 -1.98 -22.04
CA ILE A 354 1.63 -1.17 -20.84
C ILE A 354 1.87 0.30 -21.18
N ASN A 355 0.81 1.12 -21.16
CA ASN A 355 0.93 2.57 -21.34
C ASN A 355 1.44 3.21 -20.04
N ALA A 356 2.76 3.26 -19.89
CA ALA A 356 3.43 3.83 -18.73
C ALA A 356 4.37 4.97 -19.14
N ARG A 357 4.31 6.07 -18.39
CA ARG A 357 5.18 7.24 -18.61
C ARG A 357 5.81 7.69 -17.31
N VAL A 358 7.00 8.28 -17.40
CA VAL A 358 7.74 8.85 -16.28
C VAL A 358 8.14 10.30 -16.58
N THR A 359 8.21 11.11 -15.53
CA THR A 359 8.83 12.43 -15.55
C THR A 359 9.57 12.65 -14.22
N PHE A 360 10.47 13.63 -14.20
CA PHE A 360 11.32 13.93 -13.04
C PHE A 360 11.28 15.41 -12.71
N SER A 361 11.28 15.76 -11.42
CA SER A 361 11.28 17.14 -10.96
C SER A 361 12.65 17.54 -10.41
N PRO A 362 12.97 18.83 -10.21
CA PRO A 362 12.11 20.00 -10.36
C PRO A 362 11.73 20.31 -11.80
N HIS A 363 10.46 20.62 -12.04
CA HIS A 363 9.93 21.21 -13.25
C HIS A 363 10.13 22.73 -13.25
N SER A 364 10.35 23.33 -14.42
CA SER A 364 10.23 24.77 -14.60
C SER A 364 8.76 25.20 -14.56
N SER A 365 8.49 26.51 -14.49
CA SER A 365 7.12 27.01 -14.46
C SER A 365 6.30 26.63 -15.71
N SER A 366 6.96 26.47 -16.86
CA SER A 366 6.30 26.20 -18.15
C SER A 366 6.02 24.72 -18.39
N ASN A 367 6.65 23.81 -17.64
CA ASN A 367 6.48 22.36 -17.79
C ASN A 367 6.05 21.64 -16.49
N ALA A 368 5.65 22.40 -15.48
CA ALA A 368 5.01 21.92 -14.26
C ALA A 368 3.80 21.02 -14.59
N VAL A 369 3.67 19.89 -13.87
CA VAL A 369 2.66 18.86 -14.20
C VAL A 369 1.55 18.74 -13.15
N LEU A 370 1.65 19.45 -12.02
CA LEU A 370 0.68 19.33 -10.93
C LEU A 370 -0.75 19.70 -11.35
N GLU A 371 -0.91 20.73 -12.18
CA GLU A 371 -2.23 21.16 -12.69
C GLU A 371 -2.86 20.09 -13.59
N GLN A 372 -2.07 19.46 -14.45
CA GLN A 372 -2.54 18.38 -15.31
C GLN A 372 -3.09 17.21 -14.48
N ILE A 373 -2.43 16.86 -13.37
CA ILE A 373 -2.89 15.81 -12.46
C ILE A 373 -4.17 16.25 -11.73
N ALA A 374 -4.25 17.51 -11.31
CA ALA A 374 -5.45 18.06 -10.69
C ALA A 374 -6.66 18.00 -11.64
N ASN A 375 -6.48 18.33 -12.92
CA ASN A 375 -7.53 18.20 -13.95
C ASN A 375 -7.94 16.74 -14.16
N ASP A 376 -6.98 15.82 -14.18
CA ASP A 376 -7.27 14.39 -14.25
C ASP A 376 -8.17 13.92 -13.09
N VAL A 377 -7.92 14.44 -11.89
CA VAL A 377 -8.69 14.12 -10.67
C VAL A 377 -10.05 14.81 -10.67
N GLY A 378 -10.09 16.12 -10.91
CA GLY A 378 -11.26 16.97 -10.71
C GLY A 378 -12.26 16.94 -11.87
N ASP A 379 -11.79 16.71 -13.10
CA ASP A 379 -12.60 16.84 -14.32
C ASP A 379 -12.71 15.53 -15.11
N ASN A 380 -11.68 14.68 -15.04
CA ASN A 380 -11.63 13.45 -15.84
C ASN A 380 -12.02 12.18 -15.08
N THR A 381 -12.12 12.19 -13.74
CA THR A 381 -12.63 11.05 -12.98
C THR A 381 -14.09 10.79 -13.33
N LYS A 382 -14.42 9.55 -13.70
CA LYS A 382 -15.77 9.17 -14.15
C LYS A 382 -16.53 8.26 -13.18
N SER A 383 -15.82 7.56 -12.29
CA SER A 383 -16.39 6.51 -11.45
C SER A 383 -15.78 6.44 -10.06
N SER A 384 -14.44 6.44 -9.97
CA SER A 384 -13.78 6.21 -8.70
C SER A 384 -12.45 6.94 -8.56
N LEU A 385 -12.17 7.43 -7.35
CA LEU A 385 -10.87 7.92 -6.93
C LEU A 385 -10.46 7.23 -5.64
N LEU A 386 -9.31 6.54 -5.65
CA LEU A 386 -8.69 6.00 -4.46
C LEU A 386 -7.29 6.56 -4.29
N TYR A 387 -6.93 7.07 -3.11
CA TYR A 387 -5.60 7.65 -2.90
C TYR A 387 -5.00 7.39 -1.53
N SER A 388 -3.67 7.39 -1.49
CA SER A 388 -2.88 7.46 -0.26
C SER A 388 -1.81 8.53 -0.45
N LEU A 389 -1.99 9.66 0.23
CA LEU A 389 -1.20 10.87 0.04
C LEU A 389 -0.66 11.39 1.38
N ALA A 390 0.60 11.07 1.68
CA ALA A 390 1.32 11.47 2.90
C ALA A 390 1.01 12.90 3.37
N PHE A 391 1.09 13.90 2.50
CA PHE A 391 1.10 15.29 2.92
C PHE A 391 -0.10 16.12 2.44
N LEU A 392 -1.18 15.50 1.96
CA LEU A 392 -2.29 16.21 1.30
C LEU A 392 -2.83 17.43 2.08
N TYR A 393 -3.10 17.30 3.38
CA TYR A 393 -3.59 18.43 4.20
C TYR A 393 -2.47 19.29 4.80
N GLN A 394 -1.21 18.92 4.58
CA GLN A 394 -0.03 19.71 4.94
C GLN A 394 0.44 20.59 3.77
N THR A 395 -0.01 20.28 2.55
CA THR A 395 0.28 21.01 1.31
C THR A 395 -1.01 21.42 0.58
N PRO A 396 -1.71 22.48 1.03
CA PRO A 396 -2.86 23.00 0.32
C PRO A 396 -2.52 23.35 -1.14
N GLY A 397 -3.50 23.20 -2.04
CA GLY A 397 -3.35 23.53 -3.46
C GLY A 397 -4.26 22.72 -4.38
N VAL A 398 -3.96 22.77 -5.66
CA VAL A 398 -4.82 22.31 -6.77
C VAL A 398 -5.25 20.85 -6.66
N ILE A 399 -4.39 19.96 -6.14
CA ILE A 399 -4.74 18.55 -5.89
C ILE A 399 -5.77 18.43 -4.77
N GLN A 400 -5.61 19.18 -3.68
CA GLN A 400 -6.58 19.17 -2.59
C GLN A 400 -7.94 19.70 -3.06
N ASP A 401 -7.95 20.73 -3.90
CA ASP A 401 -9.18 21.32 -4.42
C ASP A 401 -9.86 20.41 -5.45
N ALA A 402 -9.10 19.73 -6.30
CA ALA A 402 -9.61 18.69 -7.20
C ALA A 402 -10.24 17.52 -6.42
N ILE A 403 -9.60 17.05 -5.34
CA ILE A 403 -10.16 16.00 -4.47
C ILE A 403 -11.45 16.47 -3.79
N LYS A 404 -11.48 17.71 -3.27
CA LYS A 404 -12.71 18.28 -2.69
C LYS A 404 -13.83 18.40 -3.73
N LYS A 405 -13.50 18.81 -4.96
CA LYS A 405 -14.45 18.93 -6.07
C LYS A 405 -15.08 17.58 -6.39
N VAL A 406 -14.25 16.55 -6.62
CA VAL A 406 -14.73 15.22 -6.99
C VAL A 406 -15.46 14.53 -5.84
N SER A 407 -15.07 14.77 -4.58
CA SER A 407 -15.74 14.20 -3.39
C SER A 407 -17.15 14.75 -3.15
N LYS A 408 -17.51 15.89 -3.75
CA LYS A 408 -18.88 16.44 -3.71
C LYS A 408 -19.79 15.80 -4.77
N GLN A 409 -19.22 15.10 -5.75
CA GLN A 409 -19.99 14.51 -6.83
C GLN A 409 -20.59 13.20 -6.35
N SER A 410 -21.91 13.19 -6.20
CA SER A 410 -22.64 12.07 -5.61
C SER A 410 -22.58 10.81 -6.45
N ASN A 411 -22.12 10.83 -7.70
CA ASN A 411 -21.94 9.69 -8.60
C ASN A 411 -20.51 9.09 -8.58
N ILE A 412 -19.54 9.77 -7.96
CA ILE A 412 -18.15 9.28 -7.89
C ILE A 412 -17.90 8.63 -6.53
N PHE A 413 -17.19 7.52 -6.51
CA PHE A 413 -16.73 6.89 -5.29
C PHE A 413 -15.36 7.42 -4.89
N VAL A 414 -15.21 7.97 -3.68
CA VAL A 414 -13.93 8.48 -3.19
C VAL A 414 -13.52 7.82 -1.89
N TYR A 415 -12.36 7.16 -1.91
CA TYR A 415 -11.66 6.70 -0.71
C TYR A 415 -10.26 7.30 -0.65
N GLY A 416 -9.91 7.83 0.51
CA GLY A 416 -8.66 8.55 0.64
C GLY A 416 -8.08 8.47 2.03
N ILE A 417 -6.75 8.44 2.09
CA ILE A 417 -6.02 8.58 3.34
C ILE A 417 -4.84 9.54 3.19
N SER A 418 -4.59 10.31 4.25
CA SER A 418 -3.48 11.28 4.31
C SER A 418 -3.00 11.50 5.74
N ASP A 419 -1.71 11.81 5.97
CA ASP A 419 -1.19 12.12 7.31
C ASP A 419 -1.52 13.57 7.70
N LYS A 420 -1.88 13.78 8.96
CA LYS A 420 -2.09 15.10 9.58
C LYS A 420 -0.81 15.60 10.23
N LYS A 421 -0.66 16.94 10.25
CA LYS A 421 0.49 17.67 10.80
C LYS A 421 0.81 17.36 12.28
N VAL A 422 -0.18 16.97 13.09
CA VAL A 422 -0.04 16.76 14.55
C VAL A 422 -0.10 15.29 14.99
N GLY A 423 0.23 14.36 14.09
CA GLY A 423 0.20 12.93 14.37
C GLY A 423 -1.24 12.40 14.35
N GLY A 424 -1.62 11.81 13.21
CA GLY A 424 -2.98 11.38 12.92
C GLY A 424 -3.15 11.25 11.41
N LEU A 425 -4.24 10.69 10.96
CA LEU A 425 -4.61 10.50 9.56
C LEU A 425 -5.96 11.18 9.31
N ALA A 426 -6.17 11.66 8.10
CA ALA A 426 -7.47 12.06 7.59
C ALA A 426 -7.98 10.95 6.67
N LEU A 427 -9.07 10.31 7.08
CA LEU A 427 -9.77 9.28 6.30
C LEU A 427 -10.94 9.93 5.59
N GLN A 428 -10.82 10.10 4.28
CA GLN A 428 -11.87 10.61 3.40
C GLN A 428 -12.87 9.48 3.12
N LYS A 429 -14.12 9.67 3.55
CA LYS A 429 -15.23 8.77 3.26
C LYS A 429 -15.98 9.23 1.98
N PRO A 430 -16.80 8.35 1.37
CA PRO A 430 -17.47 8.62 0.08
C PRO A 430 -18.57 9.68 0.15
N ASP A 431 -18.98 10.12 1.34
CA ASP A 431 -19.88 11.26 1.57
C ASP A 431 -19.17 12.61 1.48
N GLY A 432 -17.87 12.64 1.20
CA GLY A 432 -17.08 13.85 1.34
C GLY A 432 -16.65 14.15 2.79
N ASN A 433 -17.06 13.36 3.80
CA ASN A 433 -16.62 13.57 5.17
C ASN A 433 -15.19 13.05 5.42
N VAL A 434 -14.37 13.92 5.99
CA VAL A 434 -13.03 13.60 6.46
C VAL A 434 -13.09 13.25 7.94
N SER A 435 -12.85 12.00 8.29
CA SER A 435 -12.74 11.56 9.69
C SER A 435 -11.26 11.58 10.13
N PRO A 436 -10.90 12.25 11.25
CA PRO A 436 -9.59 12.02 11.85
C PRO A 436 -9.46 10.58 12.33
N VAL A 437 -8.36 9.91 12.01
CA VAL A 437 -7.99 8.60 12.54
C VAL A 437 -6.61 8.67 13.13
N TYR A 438 -6.44 8.34 14.40
CA TYR A 438 -5.12 8.35 15.02
C TYR A 438 -4.52 6.94 14.94
N PRO A 439 -3.28 6.76 14.44
CA PRO A 439 -2.61 5.46 14.47
C PRO A 439 -2.52 4.87 15.89
N ALA A 440 -2.51 5.74 16.90
CA ALA A 440 -2.51 5.38 18.31
C ALA A 440 -3.88 5.00 18.89
N ALA A 441 -4.94 4.81 18.09
CA ALA A 441 -6.31 4.62 18.62
C ALA A 441 -6.50 3.37 19.50
N LEU A 442 -5.57 2.41 19.47
CA LEU A 442 -5.59 1.20 20.31
C LEU A 442 -4.69 1.39 21.55
N GLU A 443 -5.19 2.17 22.52
CA GLU A 443 -4.50 2.52 23.78
C GLU A 443 -4.74 1.50 24.93
N LYS A 444 -4.52 1.88 26.19
CA LYS A 444 -4.78 1.03 27.36
C LYS A 444 -6.30 0.78 27.52
N ASN A 445 -6.68 -0.38 28.07
CA ASN A 445 -8.05 -0.79 28.40
C ASN A 445 -8.97 -1.03 27.19
N LEU A 446 -8.47 -1.76 26.19
CA LEU A 446 -9.29 -2.17 25.05
C LEU A 446 -10.19 -3.35 25.42
N PRO A 447 -11.46 -3.36 24.97
CA PRO A 447 -12.30 -4.54 25.15
C PRO A 447 -11.71 -5.71 24.35
N ALA A 448 -11.79 -6.90 24.93
CA ALA A 448 -11.55 -8.14 24.20
C ALA A 448 -12.39 -8.13 22.90
N PRO A 449 -11.86 -8.67 21.77
CA PRO A 449 -10.64 -9.45 21.62
C PRO A 449 -9.40 -8.64 21.19
N PHE A 450 -9.38 -7.33 21.41
CA PHE A 450 -8.30 -6.47 20.92
C PHE A 450 -7.23 -6.22 21.99
N SER A 451 -5.97 -6.27 21.57
CA SER A 451 -4.79 -5.96 22.38
C SER A 451 -4.23 -4.58 22.06
N LYS A 452 -3.48 -4.01 23.01
CA LYS A 452 -2.73 -2.76 22.79
C LYS A 452 -1.69 -2.95 21.70
N GLU A 453 -1.54 -1.95 20.82
CA GLU A 453 -0.59 -1.97 19.72
C GLU A 453 0.63 -1.07 19.98
N PRO A 454 1.81 -1.38 19.39
CA PRO A 454 2.95 -0.49 19.47
C PRO A 454 2.67 0.78 18.65
N LYS A 455 3.22 1.90 19.12
CA LYS A 455 3.12 3.19 18.41
C LYS A 455 3.97 3.24 17.14
N GLY A 456 4.93 2.32 16.93
CA GLY A 456 5.82 2.38 15.76
C GLY A 456 6.81 3.55 15.76
N GLY A 457 7.11 4.12 16.95
CA GLY A 457 7.95 5.30 17.11
C GLY A 457 7.28 6.62 16.69
N GLY A 458 8.06 7.72 16.66
CA GLY A 458 7.64 9.03 16.14
C GLY A 458 7.73 9.12 14.60
N GLY A 459 7.09 10.12 14.01
CA GLY A 459 7.11 10.40 12.56
C GLY A 459 6.00 9.73 11.73
N ASN A 460 5.98 10.00 10.43
CA ASN A 460 4.95 9.54 9.50
C ASN A 460 4.93 8.00 9.39
N ARG A 461 3.72 7.44 9.27
CA ARG A 461 3.48 5.99 9.16
C ARG A 461 2.87 5.61 7.82
N MET A 462 2.09 6.51 7.22
CA MET A 462 1.65 6.34 5.84
C MET A 462 2.53 7.23 4.96
N HIS A 463 3.27 6.61 4.04
CA HIS A 463 4.25 7.30 3.19
C HIS A 463 4.06 7.01 1.71
N HIS A 464 3.00 6.28 1.36
CA HIS A 464 2.52 6.18 -0.01
C HIS A 464 2.21 7.56 -0.57
N LYS A 465 2.41 7.64 -1.88
CA LYS A 465 2.18 8.81 -2.72
C LYS A 465 1.61 8.28 -4.02
N PHE A 466 0.34 7.92 -3.98
CA PHE A 466 -0.33 7.47 -5.18
C PHE A 466 -1.80 7.87 -5.23
N MET A 467 -2.33 7.94 -6.45
CA MET A 467 -3.73 8.19 -6.75
C MET A 467 -4.16 7.25 -7.88
N VAL A 468 -5.23 6.48 -7.65
CA VAL A 468 -5.88 5.60 -8.62
C VAL A 468 -7.17 6.26 -9.08
N ILE A 469 -7.33 6.42 -10.38
CA ILE A 469 -8.52 6.99 -11.02
C ILE A 469 -9.17 5.89 -11.86
N ASP A 470 -10.48 5.68 -11.65
CA ASP A 470 -11.37 4.85 -12.44
C ASP A 470 -10.88 3.39 -12.65
N PHE A 471 -10.45 2.71 -11.58
CA PHE A 471 -9.92 1.34 -11.66
C PHE A 471 -10.88 0.35 -12.35
N ASP A 472 -12.18 0.63 -12.27
CA ASP A 472 -13.29 -0.13 -12.84
C ASP A 472 -13.56 0.18 -14.33
N LYS A 473 -12.87 1.17 -14.92
CA LYS A 473 -13.06 1.59 -16.32
C LYS A 473 -11.87 1.25 -17.21
N PRO A 474 -12.04 1.20 -18.55
CA PRO A 474 -10.91 1.12 -19.48
C PRO A 474 -9.92 2.29 -19.37
N SER A 475 -10.38 3.45 -18.88
CA SER A 475 -9.56 4.65 -18.65
C SER A 475 -8.73 4.61 -17.36
N ALA A 476 -8.73 3.48 -16.63
CA ALA A 476 -8.04 3.33 -15.37
C ALA A 476 -6.60 3.81 -15.44
N ARG A 477 -6.19 4.58 -14.43
CA ARG A 477 -4.80 5.01 -14.31
C ARG A 477 -4.38 5.14 -12.85
N VAL A 478 -3.08 5.02 -12.63
CA VAL A 478 -2.46 5.33 -11.34
C VAL A 478 -1.30 6.31 -11.55
N TYR A 479 -1.23 7.32 -10.69
CA TYR A 479 -0.06 8.14 -10.48
C TYR A 479 0.66 7.65 -9.23
N PHE A 480 1.98 7.46 -9.29
CA PHE A 480 2.80 7.12 -8.13
C PHE A 480 4.25 7.62 -8.29
N GLY A 481 5.02 7.59 -7.20
CA GLY A 481 6.44 7.91 -7.23
C GLY A 481 6.95 8.34 -5.86
N SER A 482 8.04 9.11 -5.84
CA SER A 482 8.49 9.82 -4.64
C SER A 482 7.73 11.15 -4.43
N TYR A 483 6.96 11.56 -5.44
CA TYR A 483 6.26 12.82 -5.61
C TYR A 483 5.11 13.08 -4.62
N ASN A 484 5.18 14.14 -3.82
CA ASN A 484 4.18 14.45 -2.79
C ASN A 484 2.87 15.10 -3.31
N PHE A 485 2.69 15.27 -4.61
CA PHE A 485 1.52 15.95 -5.20
C PHE A 485 1.34 17.37 -4.65
N SER A 486 2.44 18.12 -4.58
CA SER A 486 2.50 19.47 -4.04
C SER A 486 3.41 20.36 -4.89
N ILE A 487 3.28 21.69 -4.76
CA ILE A 487 4.11 22.65 -5.50
C ILE A 487 5.62 22.42 -5.25
N PRO A 488 6.10 22.17 -4.01
CA PRO A 488 7.51 21.82 -3.80
C PRO A 488 7.93 20.52 -4.49
N ALA A 489 7.07 19.50 -4.53
CA ALA A 489 7.39 18.28 -5.28
C ALA A 489 7.51 18.57 -6.79
N ASP A 490 6.63 19.40 -7.33
CA ASP A 490 6.63 19.77 -8.74
C ASP A 490 7.86 20.61 -9.11
N ARG A 491 8.20 21.63 -8.31
CA ARG A 491 9.10 22.71 -8.75
C ARG A 491 10.38 22.89 -7.95
N LYS A 492 10.58 22.16 -6.85
CA LYS A 492 11.73 22.38 -5.95
C LYS A 492 12.49 21.10 -5.60
N ASN A 493 11.80 19.99 -5.43
CA ASN A 493 12.42 18.74 -5.03
C ASN A 493 12.89 17.94 -6.24
N GLY A 494 13.95 17.16 -6.06
CA GLY A 494 14.25 16.02 -6.92
C GLY A 494 13.24 14.91 -6.64
N GLU A 495 12.44 14.50 -7.63
CA GLU A 495 11.44 13.43 -7.50
C GLU A 495 11.38 12.59 -8.78
N ASN A 496 10.87 11.36 -8.66
CA ASN A 496 10.29 10.63 -9.79
C ASN A 496 8.77 10.63 -9.68
N LEU A 497 8.11 10.75 -10.84
CA LEU A 497 6.67 10.63 -10.97
C LEU A 497 6.34 9.74 -12.17
N VAL A 498 5.55 8.70 -11.93
CA VAL A 498 5.11 7.73 -12.94
C VAL A 498 3.59 7.78 -13.05
N VAL A 499 3.10 7.71 -14.29
CA VAL A 499 1.69 7.45 -14.59
C VAL A 499 1.57 6.16 -15.40
N VAL A 500 0.69 5.27 -14.98
CA VAL A 500 0.40 4.03 -15.70
C VAL A 500 -1.09 3.96 -16.00
N ARG A 501 -1.44 3.87 -17.29
CA ARG A 501 -2.79 3.67 -17.80
C ARG A 501 -2.99 2.19 -18.10
N ASP A 502 -3.18 1.41 -17.04
CA ASP A 502 -3.35 -0.03 -17.09
C ASP A 502 -4.22 -0.50 -15.92
N ARG A 503 -5.23 -1.33 -16.21
CA ARG A 503 -6.18 -1.79 -15.20
C ARG A 503 -5.55 -2.75 -14.19
N ARG A 504 -4.61 -3.59 -14.59
CA ARG A 504 -3.93 -4.52 -13.67
C ARG A 504 -3.12 -3.75 -12.63
N ILE A 505 -2.36 -2.75 -13.05
CA ILE A 505 -1.60 -1.89 -12.13
C ILE A 505 -2.53 -1.06 -11.25
N ALA A 506 -3.56 -0.44 -11.85
CA ALA A 506 -4.55 0.35 -11.10
C ALA A 506 -5.27 -0.49 -10.02
N VAL A 507 -5.65 -1.73 -10.34
CA VAL A 507 -6.29 -2.66 -9.39
C VAL A 507 -5.36 -3.01 -8.24
N SER A 508 -4.08 -3.24 -8.48
CA SER A 508 -3.12 -3.49 -7.39
C SER A 508 -3.05 -2.33 -6.39
N TYR A 509 -2.87 -1.09 -6.88
CA TYR A 509 -2.86 0.09 -6.03
C TYR A 509 -4.23 0.38 -5.39
N MET A 510 -5.34 0.02 -6.04
CA MET A 510 -6.68 0.12 -5.46
C MET A 510 -6.83 -0.82 -4.26
N ILE A 511 -6.37 -2.07 -4.38
CA ILE A 511 -6.40 -3.03 -3.26
C ILE A 511 -5.52 -2.54 -2.11
N GLU A 512 -4.37 -1.96 -2.42
CA GLU A 512 -3.52 -1.34 -1.41
C GLU A 512 -4.21 -0.16 -0.72
N ALA A 513 -4.90 0.72 -1.46
CA ALA A 513 -5.69 1.79 -0.88
C ALA A 513 -6.80 1.26 0.04
N LEU A 514 -7.53 0.22 -0.39
CA LEU A 514 -8.56 -0.43 0.41
C LEU A 514 -8.01 -1.06 1.68
N ARG A 515 -6.89 -1.77 1.58
CA ARG A 515 -6.20 -2.38 2.73
C ARG A 515 -5.90 -1.32 3.78
N ILE A 516 -5.29 -0.22 3.37
CA ILE A 516 -4.93 0.88 4.27
C ILE A 516 -6.20 1.52 4.84
N PHE A 517 -7.19 1.82 3.98
CA PHE A 517 -8.45 2.42 4.39
C PHE A 517 -9.16 1.58 5.45
N ASP A 518 -9.37 0.28 5.20
CA ASP A 518 -10.08 -0.61 6.11
C ASP A 518 -9.34 -0.80 7.43
N HIS A 519 -8.00 -0.86 7.39
CA HIS A 519 -7.16 -0.92 8.59
C HIS A 519 -7.45 0.26 9.53
N TYR A 520 -7.53 1.47 8.98
CA TYR A 520 -7.79 2.68 9.78
C TYR A 520 -9.28 2.93 10.04
N HIS A 521 -10.17 2.54 9.14
CA HIS A 521 -11.62 2.67 9.32
C HIS A 521 -12.12 1.86 10.52
N PHE A 522 -11.56 0.67 10.76
CA PHE A 522 -11.89 -0.12 11.94
C PHE A 522 -11.67 0.64 13.27
N ARG A 523 -10.62 1.48 13.34
CA ARG A 523 -10.35 2.30 14.54
C ARG A 523 -11.42 3.36 14.76
N VAL A 524 -11.98 3.92 13.67
CA VAL A 524 -13.15 4.81 13.75
C VAL A 524 -14.34 4.05 14.30
N ALA A 525 -14.62 2.86 13.77
CA ALA A 525 -15.74 2.03 14.24
C ALA A 525 -15.63 1.70 15.74
N GLN A 526 -14.42 1.42 16.23
CA GLN A 526 -14.18 1.15 17.64
C GLN A 526 -14.38 2.39 18.52
N LEU A 527 -13.88 3.57 18.10
CA LEU A 527 -14.10 4.83 18.82
C LEU A 527 -15.60 5.16 18.91
N GLU A 528 -16.34 4.98 17.81
CA GLU A 528 -17.78 5.20 17.78
C GLU A 528 -18.55 4.20 18.64
N ALA A 529 -18.14 2.92 18.66
CA ALA A 529 -18.73 1.92 19.55
C ALA A 529 -18.52 2.30 21.03
N LYS A 530 -17.31 2.74 21.40
CA LYS A 530 -17.02 3.24 22.75
C LYS A 530 -17.90 4.43 23.14
N LYS A 531 -18.05 5.43 22.26
CA LYS A 531 -18.91 6.60 22.50
C LYS A 531 -20.38 6.21 22.68
N LYS A 532 -20.87 5.29 21.86
CA LYS A 532 -22.25 4.77 21.91
C LYS A 532 -22.47 3.74 23.03
N ARG A 533 -21.42 3.36 23.78
CA ARG A 533 -21.43 2.30 24.78
C ARG A 533 -21.91 0.95 24.21
N THR A 534 -21.58 0.68 22.94
CA THR A 534 -21.90 -0.58 22.26
C THR A 534 -20.66 -1.47 22.12
N LYS A 535 -20.89 -2.77 21.96
CA LYS A 535 -19.84 -3.78 21.76
C LYS A 535 -19.67 -4.07 20.26
N LEU A 536 -18.43 -4.31 19.82
CA LEU A 536 -18.14 -4.80 18.48
C LEU A 536 -18.30 -6.33 18.46
N GLN A 537 -19.43 -6.80 17.94
CA GLN A 537 -19.81 -8.21 17.83
C GLN A 537 -20.62 -8.43 16.55
N LEU A 538 -20.69 -9.67 16.05
CA LEU A 538 -21.53 -10.00 14.90
C LEU A 538 -23.00 -9.88 15.29
N LYS A 539 -23.82 -9.43 14.35
CA LYS A 539 -25.28 -9.34 14.53
C LYS A 539 -25.94 -10.66 14.18
N LYS A 540 -26.82 -11.14 15.06
CA LYS A 540 -27.76 -12.24 14.76
C LYS A 540 -28.87 -11.75 13.82
N PRO A 541 -29.66 -12.65 13.20
CA PRO A 541 -30.86 -12.29 12.46
C PRO A 541 -31.82 -11.45 13.33
N PRO A 542 -32.61 -10.54 12.72
CA PRO A 542 -33.66 -9.86 13.45
C PRO A 542 -34.75 -10.85 13.87
N ARG A 543 -35.04 -10.94 15.16
CA ARG A 543 -36.08 -11.79 15.76
C ARG A 543 -37.27 -11.00 16.28
N ARG A 544 -37.07 -9.70 16.52
CA ARG A 544 -38.11 -8.80 17.05
C ARG A 544 -38.44 -7.70 16.05
N LYS A 545 -39.68 -7.21 16.13
CA LYS A 545 -40.13 -6.06 15.34
C LYS A 545 -39.20 -4.86 15.59
N GLY A 546 -38.66 -4.29 14.52
CA GLY A 546 -37.74 -3.15 14.57
C GLY A 546 -36.25 -3.51 14.64
N GLU A 547 -35.91 -4.79 14.85
CA GLU A 547 -34.53 -5.24 14.65
C GLU A 547 -34.18 -5.23 13.17
N LYS A 548 -32.91 -4.92 12.88
CA LYS A 548 -32.41 -4.73 11.52
C LYS A 548 -31.34 -5.77 11.21
N PRO A 549 -31.39 -6.42 10.03
CA PRO A 549 -30.33 -7.33 9.63
C PRO A 549 -29.02 -6.56 9.46
N TRP A 550 -27.88 -7.28 9.52
CA TRP A 550 -26.57 -6.65 9.44
C TRP A 550 -26.33 -5.92 8.12
N TRP A 551 -26.89 -6.46 7.04
CA TRP A 551 -26.73 -6.00 5.67
C TRP A 551 -27.68 -4.84 5.30
N GLU A 552 -28.62 -4.44 6.17
CA GLU A 552 -29.68 -3.48 5.81
C GLU A 552 -29.11 -2.18 5.18
N ASP A 553 -28.12 -1.58 5.84
CA ASP A 553 -27.54 -0.32 5.36
C ASP A 553 -26.81 -0.50 4.03
N ASP A 554 -26.29 -1.69 3.72
CA ASP A 554 -25.64 -1.98 2.44
C ASP A 554 -26.63 -1.90 1.27
N TYR A 555 -27.94 -1.90 1.53
CA TYR A 555 -29.03 -1.74 0.56
C TYR A 555 -29.87 -0.46 0.75
N LYS A 556 -29.53 0.39 1.72
CA LYS A 556 -30.27 1.64 2.00
C LYS A 556 -29.39 2.89 2.00
N ASP A 557 -28.15 2.78 2.48
CA ASP A 557 -27.19 3.88 2.44
C ASP A 557 -26.51 3.90 1.07
N ALA A 558 -26.74 4.96 0.30
CA ALA A 558 -26.21 5.11 -1.07
C ALA A 558 -24.69 4.87 -1.19
N ARG A 559 -23.92 5.10 -0.11
CA ARG A 559 -22.47 4.92 -0.10
C ARG A 559 -22.09 3.47 0.09
N LYS A 560 -22.79 2.76 0.98
CA LYS A 560 -22.56 1.33 1.18
C LYS A 560 -23.05 0.53 -0.04
N ILE A 561 -24.14 0.96 -0.67
CA ILE A 561 -24.59 0.44 -1.97
C ILE A 561 -23.44 0.58 -2.99
N ARG A 562 -22.85 1.77 -3.11
CA ARG A 562 -21.74 1.98 -4.06
C ARG A 562 -20.50 1.18 -3.70
N ASP A 563 -20.12 1.09 -2.42
CA ASP A 563 -19.00 0.24 -1.99
C ASP A 563 -19.25 -1.22 -2.41
N ARG A 564 -20.44 -1.77 -2.13
CA ARG A 564 -20.82 -3.11 -2.53
C ARG A 564 -20.74 -3.31 -4.05
N GLU A 565 -21.38 -2.43 -4.81
CA GLU A 565 -21.53 -2.57 -6.28
C GLU A 565 -20.23 -2.30 -7.05
N LEU A 566 -19.38 -1.37 -6.57
CA LEU A 566 -18.16 -0.98 -7.28
C LEU A 566 -17.11 -2.10 -7.30
N PHE A 567 -17.03 -2.89 -6.23
CA PHE A 567 -16.01 -3.93 -6.10
C PHE A 567 -16.49 -5.31 -6.55
N SER A 568 -17.81 -5.56 -6.58
CA SER A 568 -18.42 -6.84 -6.94
C SER A 568 -18.67 -7.01 -8.43
#